data_AF-A0A944UZG1-F1
#
_entry.id   AF-A0A944UZG1-F1
#
_cell.length_a   1.000
_cell.length_b   1.000
_cell.length_c   1.000
_cell.angle_alpha   90.00
_cell.angle_beta   90.00
_cell.angle_gamma   90.00
#
_symmetry.space_group_name_H-M   'P 1'
#
loop_
_entity.id
_entity.type
_entity.pdbx_description
1 polymer ?
#
loop_
_entity_poly.entity_id
_entity_poly.type
_entity_poly.pdbx_seq_one_letter_code
_entity_poly.pdbx_strand_id
1 'polypeptide(L)'
;MFHEKWILSRIKYLSELVTDAMEKYNFSEAGQELQIFTRNEFCDYYIEEFKLTKDSSKYGSKVITYVLDRLLKLWHPYIPFVTEEIYNKL
;
A
#
# COMPACT_ATOMS: atom_id res chain seq x y z
N MET A 1 1.40 15.00 9.07
CA MET A 1 2.77 14.99 8.51
C MET A 1 3.62 13.79 8.95
N PHE A 2 3.74 13.46 10.23
CA PHE A 2 4.60 12.32 10.65
C PHE A 2 4.11 10.98 10.07
N HIS A 3 2.82 10.65 10.25
CA HIS A 3 2.22 9.41 9.74
C HIS A 3 2.27 9.30 8.21
N GLU A 4 2.06 10.41 7.49
CA GLU A 4 2.17 10.48 6.03
C GLU A 4 3.59 10.14 5.54
N LYS A 5 4.63 10.71 6.17
CA LYS A 5 6.02 10.39 5.82
C LYS A 5 6.36 8.94 6.16
N TRP A 6 5.85 8.44 7.28
CA TRP A 6 6.06 7.06 7.69
C TRP A 6 5.48 6.08 6.66
N ILE A 7 4.20 6.20 6.27
CA ILE A 7 3.60 5.26 5.32
C ILE A 7 4.26 5.33 3.93
N LEU A 8 4.70 6.52 3.51
CA LEU A 8 5.44 6.70 2.26
C LEU A 8 6.81 5.99 2.29
N SER A 9 7.49 6.01 3.43
CA SER A 9 8.72 5.24 3.63
C SER A 9 8.44 3.73 3.57
N ARG A 10 7.36 3.28 4.20
CA ARG A 10 7.00 1.86 4.26
C ARG A 10 6.59 1.29 2.91
N ILE A 11 5.77 1.98 2.11
CA ILE A 11 5.39 1.51 0.76
C ILE A 11 6.61 1.47 -0.18
N LYS A 12 7.58 2.38 -0.01
CA LYS A 12 8.83 2.34 -0.77
C LYS A 12 9.62 1.07 -0.43
N TYR A 13 9.84 0.82 0.86
CA TYR A 13 10.54 -0.39 1.33
C TYR A 13 9.85 -1.67 0.87
N LEU A 14 8.52 -1.74 1.00
CA LEU A 14 7.73 -2.88 0.51
C LEU A 14 7.92 -3.10 -0.99
N SER A 15 7.93 -2.04 -1.79
CA SER A 15 8.13 -2.13 -3.24
C SER A 15 9.49 -2.75 -3.58
N GLU A 16 10.55 -2.33 -2.89
CA GLU A 16 11.90 -2.89 -3.06
C GLU A 16 11.95 -4.37 -2.67
N LEU A 17 11.38 -4.73 -1.51
CA LEU A 17 11.32 -6.11 -1.03
C LEU A 17 10.56 -7.02 -1.98
N VAL A 18 9.34 -6.63 -2.37
CA VAL A 18 8.49 -7.41 -3.26
C VAL A 18 9.15 -7.57 -4.63
N THR A 19 9.81 -6.53 -5.15
CA THR A 19 10.53 -6.62 -6.44
C THR A 19 11.65 -7.65 -6.36
N ASP A 20 12.51 -7.60 -5.33
CA ASP A 20 13.61 -8.55 -5.14
C ASP A 20 13.09 -10.00 -4.97
N ALA A 21 12.03 -10.19 -4.19
CA ALA A 21 11.39 -11.50 -4.02
C ALA A 21 10.80 -12.04 -5.33
N MET A 22 10.16 -11.18 -6.14
CA MET A 22 9.63 -11.57 -7.45
C MET A 22 10.75 -11.94 -8.44
N GLU A 23 11.86 -11.19 -8.46
CA GLU A 23 13.03 -11.49 -9.30
C GLU A 23 13.70 -12.83 -8.93
N LYS A 24 13.65 -13.19 -7.64
CA LYS A 24 14.15 -14.48 -7.11
C LYS A 24 13.13 -15.62 -7.19
N TYR A 25 11.96 -15.39 -7.80
CA TYR A 25 10.86 -16.36 -7.88
C TYR A 25 10.28 -16.78 -6.50
N ASN A 26 10.50 -15.97 -5.46
CA ASN A 26 9.95 -16.17 -4.11
C ASN A 26 8.54 -15.58 -3.98
N PHE A 27 7.60 -16.06 -4.81
CA PHE A 27 6.23 -15.50 -4.88
C PHE A 27 5.45 -15.61 -3.56
N SER A 28 5.66 -16.68 -2.79
CA SER A 28 4.98 -16.83 -1.49
C SER A 28 5.41 -15.77 -0.48
N GLU A 29 6.70 -15.41 -0.47
CA GLU A 29 7.25 -14.41 0.44
C GLU A 29 6.77 -13.00 0.05
N ALA A 30 6.84 -12.66 -1.24
CA ALA A 30 6.29 -11.42 -1.77
C ALA A 30 4.79 -11.24 -1.42
N GLY A 31 3.97 -12.28 -1.60
CA GLY A 31 2.55 -12.25 -1.27
C GLY A 31 2.29 -12.10 0.24
N GLN A 32 3.10 -12.73 1.09
CA GLN A 32 2.98 -12.59 2.56
C GLN A 32 3.30 -11.17 3.01
N GLU A 33 4.39 -10.59 2.51
CA GLU A 33 4.78 -9.22 2.87
C GLU A 33 3.75 -8.18 2.39
N LEU A 34 3.20 -8.38 1.18
CA LEU A 34 2.07 -7.57 0.69
C LEU A 34 0.86 -7.68 1.60
N GLN A 35 0.50 -8.89 2.06
CA GLN A 35 -0.62 -9.10 2.97
C GLN A 35 -0.40 -8.39 4.31
N ILE A 36 0.78 -8.56 4.92
CA ILE A 36 1.14 -7.96 6.20
C ILE A 36 1.05 -6.43 6.11
N PHE A 37 1.67 -5.83 5.10
CA PHE A 37 1.62 -4.38 4.93
C PHE A 37 0.20 -3.88 4.67
N THR A 38 -0.53 -4.52 3.75
CA THR A 38 -1.88 -4.05 3.36
C THR A 38 -2.82 -4.08 4.56
N ARG A 39 -2.79 -5.16 5.34
CA ARG A 39 -3.68 -5.31 6.48
C ARG A 39 -3.23 -4.47 7.67
N ASN A 40 -2.01 -4.69 8.16
CA ASN A 40 -1.61 -4.20 9.47
C ASN A 40 -1.13 -2.74 9.42
N GLU A 41 -0.41 -2.36 8.36
CA GLU A 41 0.20 -1.02 8.27
C GLU A 41 -0.70 -0.02 7.55
N PHE A 42 -1.29 -0.43 6.42
CA PHE A 42 -2.14 0.44 5.64
C PHE A 42 -3.56 0.52 6.21
N CYS A 43 -4.29 -0.59 6.30
CA CYS A 43 -5.68 -0.60 6.76
C CYS A 43 -5.81 -0.35 8.27
N ASP A 44 -5.22 -1.20 9.11
CA ASP A 44 -5.45 -1.15 10.56
C ASP A 44 -4.82 0.07 11.23
N TYR A 45 -3.73 0.61 10.68
CA TYR A 45 -3.02 1.75 11.25
C TYR A 45 -3.24 3.04 10.46
N TYR A 46 -2.76 3.15 9.22
CA TYR A 46 -2.72 4.44 8.52
C TYR A 46 -4.11 4.97 8.14
N ILE A 47 -5.01 4.10 7.69
CA ILE A 47 -6.38 4.50 7.36
C ILE A 47 -7.15 4.91 8.62
N GLU A 48 -7.01 4.18 9.73
CA GLU A 48 -7.64 4.56 11.00
C GLU A 48 -7.12 5.91 11.53
N GLU A 49 -5.81 6.13 11.47
CA GLU A 49 -5.20 7.42 11.82
C GLU A 49 -5.70 8.55 10.91
N PHE A 50 -5.87 8.29 9.61
CA PHE A 50 -6.44 9.27 8.69
C PHE A 50 -7.89 9.63 9.02
N LYS A 51 -8.72 8.67 9.47
CA LYS A 51 -10.10 8.97 9.87
C LYS A 51 -10.16 10.01 11.00
N LEU A 52 -9.17 10.01 11.91
CA LEU A 52 -9.06 10.98 13.00
C LEU A 52 -8.53 12.34 12.53
N THR A 53 -7.74 12.36 11.45
CA THR A 53 -7.04 13.56 10.98
C THR A 53 -7.57 14.12 9.65
N LYS A 54 -8.65 13.55 9.11
CA LYS A 54 -9.19 13.86 7.78
C LYS A 54 -9.46 15.35 7.55
N ASP A 55 -10.01 16.03 8.55
CA ASP A 55 -10.40 17.44 8.42
C ASP A 55 -9.25 18.42 8.64
N SER A 56 -8.16 17.97 9.30
CA SER A 56 -7.00 18.79 9.61
C SER A 56 -5.79 18.50 8.71
N SER A 57 -5.79 17.35 8.02
CA SER A 57 -4.69 16.93 7.17
C SER A 57 -4.78 17.54 5.77
N LYS A 58 -3.77 18.35 5.42
CA LYS A 58 -3.63 18.94 4.08
C LYS A 58 -3.22 17.91 3.00
N TYR A 59 -2.52 16.83 3.38
CA TYR A 59 -1.93 15.88 2.43
C TYR A 59 -2.48 14.46 2.54
N GLY A 60 -3.24 14.14 3.60
CA GLY A 60 -3.63 12.78 3.95
C GLY A 60 -4.36 12.06 2.81
N SER A 61 -5.36 12.69 2.21
CA SER A 61 -6.09 12.10 1.06
C SER A 61 -5.18 11.80 -0.12
N LYS A 62 -4.24 12.71 -0.45
CA LYS A 62 -3.30 12.52 -1.56
C LYS A 62 -2.34 11.36 -1.27
N VAL A 63 -1.87 11.25 -0.03
CA VAL A 63 -0.97 10.17 0.39
C VAL A 63 -1.69 8.82 0.38
N ILE A 64 -2.96 8.76 0.82
CA ILE A 64 -3.77 7.53 0.72
C ILE A 64 -3.90 7.08 -0.72
N THR A 65 -4.33 7.97 -1.62
CA THR A 65 -4.48 7.63 -3.05
C THR A 65 -3.15 7.17 -3.64
N TYR A 66 -2.04 7.83 -3.29
CA TYR A 66 -0.71 7.44 -3.74
C TYR A 66 -0.30 6.04 -3.26
N VAL A 67 -0.49 5.74 -1.97
CA VAL A 67 -0.15 4.43 -1.40
C VAL A 67 -1.05 3.34 -2.00
N LEU A 68 -2.34 3.62 -2.18
CA LEU A 68 -3.29 2.68 -2.77
C LEU A 68 -2.95 2.38 -4.25
N ASP A 69 -2.63 3.39 -5.07
CA ASP A 69 -2.15 3.20 -6.45
C ASP A 69 -0.96 2.23 -6.51
N ARG A 70 0.01 2.39 -5.60
CA ARG A 70 1.20 1.53 -5.54
C ARG A 70 0.85 0.12 -5.07
N LEU A 71 0.00 -0.01 -4.05
CA LEU A 71 -0.45 -1.31 -3.56
C LEU A 71 -1.17 -2.11 -4.65
N LEU A 72 -2.06 -1.48 -5.42
CA LEU A 72 -2.78 -2.15 -6.49
C LEU A 72 -1.82 -2.71 -7.55
N LYS A 73 -0.79 -1.94 -7.92
CA LYS A 73 0.25 -2.39 -8.86
C LYS A 73 1.03 -3.59 -8.34
N LEU A 74 1.39 -3.59 -7.05
CA LEU A 74 2.12 -4.70 -6.43
C LEU A 74 1.24 -5.95 -6.26
N TRP A 75 -0.06 -5.78 -6.01
CA TRP A 75 -1.02 -6.88 -5.90
C TRP A 75 -1.45 -7.46 -7.25
N HIS A 76 -1.32 -6.69 -8.35
CA HIS A 76 -1.83 -7.08 -9.66
C HIS A 76 -1.37 -8.46 -10.16
N PRO A 77 -0.10 -8.90 -9.94
CA PRO A 77 0.33 -10.25 -10.29
C PRO A 77 -0.42 -11.38 -9.57
N TYR A 78 -1.02 -11.10 -8.41
CA TYR A 78 -1.74 -12.09 -7.58
C TYR A 78 -3.25 -12.03 -7.80
N ILE A 79 -3.81 -10.82 -7.93
CA ILE A 79 -5.26 -10.58 -7.99
C ILE A 79 -5.62 -9.55 -9.08
N PRO A 80 -5.37 -9.87 -10.37
CA PRO A 80 -5.41 -8.90 -11.46
C PRO A 80 -6.80 -8.28 -11.68
N PHE A 81 -7.86 -9.08 -11.65
CA PHE A 81 -9.22 -8.58 -11.88
C PHE A 81 -9.71 -7.63 -10.79
N VAL A 82 -9.45 -7.95 -9.52
CA VAL A 82 -9.85 -7.10 -8.38
C VAL A 82 -9.06 -5.79 -8.39
N THR A 83 -7.75 -5.87 -8.64
CA THR A 83 -6.90 -4.68 -8.67
C THR A 83 -7.25 -3.75 -9.82
N GLU A 84 -7.55 -4.28 -11.00
CA GLU A 84 -7.99 -3.49 -12.17
C GLU A 84 -9.34 -2.78 -11.91
N GLU A 85 -10.32 -3.49 -11.34
CA GLU A 85 -11.62 -2.91 -10.98
C GLU A 85 -11.51 -1.75 -9.98
N ILE A 86 -10.60 -1.86 -9.01
CA ILE A 86 -10.36 -0.79 -8.03
C ILE A 86 -9.57 0.35 -8.69
N TYR A 87 -8.56 0.04 -9.50
CA TYR A 87 -7.72 1.03 -10.18
C TYR A 87 -8.53 1.96 -11.08
N ASN A 88 -9.52 1.42 -11.79
CA ASN A 88 -10.41 2.19 -12.67
C ASN A 88 -11.33 3.17 -11.91
N LYS A 89 -11.45 3.04 -10.58
CA LYS A 89 -12.29 3.87 -9.71
C LYS A 89 -11.47 4.81 -8.82
N LEU A 90 -10.14 4.81 -8.96
CA LEU A 90 -9.21 5.60 -8.17
C LEU A 90 -9.24 7.09 -8.57
#